data_AF-A0A1Q8BLR8-F1
#
_entry.id   AF-A0A1Q8BLR8-F1
#
_cell.length_a   1.000
_cell.length_b   1.000
_cell.length_c   1.000
_cell.angle_alpha   90.00
_cell.angle_beta   90.00
_cell.angle_gamma   90.00
#
_symmetry.space_group_name_H-M   'P 1'
#
loop_
_entity.id
_entity.type
_entity.pdbx_description
1 polymer ?
#
loop_
_entity_poly.entity_id
_entity_poly.type
_entity_poly.pdbx_seq_one_letter_code
_entity_poly.pdbx_strand_id
1 'polypeptide(L)'
;PGAHRGRIGAGQVAVTSFAVVPSAIGFWVERLVRHGITYQGPMRRGPAAAESEQVLSFADPDGLMLEIVGHPGAEARPAWANAPGIPRDYAIHGFHAVTLWLGSSAESERVLTDVLGCRPVRDDGSTRRFTAGDGGPGTFVDVRTVGDFARGAGGAGTVHHVAFRVPNDADQLALRKRVAEGGLHPTPVIDRNYFHSVYFREPGGVLFELATNPPGFAIDEPVEHLGERLMLPPQYEPHRAEIEAILPPIHLGVPTAAESLFANTTGPEDVSGDALGFVHRYVPPNAGAELAGGTTLLLLHGTGGDEDDLLPVGRELLPGAGMLSPRGKVLERGAPRFFRRLAEGVFDQEDLAKRTEELAAFIEAAASTYSLERDGIVVVGFSNGANIATSLLLRRPGLLRAAVLFSPMVPFEPDALPRLDGTAVFIGAGHADPIVAPKQVERLAAMLRESGADVTIH
;
A
#
# COMPACT_ATOMS: atom_id res chain seq x y z
N PRO A 1 -14.76 -1.65 1.98
CA PRO A 1 -15.03 -1.01 0.66
C PRO A 1 -16.40 -0.34 0.65
N GLY A 2 -16.51 0.92 0.23
CA GLY A 2 -17.80 1.63 0.16
C GLY A 2 -18.34 2.20 1.49
N ALA A 3 -17.49 2.31 2.53
CA ALA A 3 -17.87 3.04 3.74
C ALA A 3 -18.01 4.54 3.45
N HIS A 4 -18.96 5.20 4.09
CA HIS A 4 -19.10 6.65 4.00
C HIS A 4 -17.83 7.34 4.53
N ARG A 5 -17.32 8.34 3.81
CA ARG A 5 -16.18 9.14 4.30
C ARG A 5 -16.62 9.95 5.50
N GLY A 6 -15.83 9.87 6.56
CA GLY A 6 -15.99 10.72 7.73
C GLY A 6 -15.48 12.13 7.45
N ARG A 7 -15.60 12.99 8.44
CA ARG A 7 -15.05 14.34 8.42
C ARG A 7 -14.29 14.58 9.71
N ILE A 8 -13.02 14.89 9.59
CA ILE A 8 -12.20 15.29 10.72
C ILE A 8 -12.71 16.63 11.26
N GLY A 9 -12.85 16.74 12.59
CA GLY A 9 -13.21 17.99 13.23
C GLY A 9 -13.13 17.93 14.76
N ALA A 10 -13.73 18.93 15.41
CA ALA A 10 -13.73 19.01 16.86
C ALA A 10 -14.45 17.81 17.50
N GLY A 11 -13.94 17.35 18.64
CA GLY A 11 -14.44 16.19 19.40
C GLY A 11 -13.89 14.84 18.94
N GLN A 12 -12.73 14.82 18.27
CA GLN A 12 -12.07 13.60 17.80
C GLN A 12 -10.58 13.63 18.13
N VAL A 13 -9.95 12.46 18.10
CA VAL A 13 -8.52 12.37 17.82
C VAL A 13 -8.33 12.72 16.36
N ALA A 14 -7.64 13.81 16.09
CA ALA A 14 -7.47 14.35 14.74
C ALA A 14 -6.19 13.84 14.10
N VAL A 15 -5.09 13.78 14.85
CA VAL A 15 -3.77 13.38 14.35
C VAL A 15 -3.22 12.22 15.15
N THR A 16 -2.67 11.23 14.44
CA THR A 16 -1.89 10.13 15.03
C THR A 16 -0.44 10.27 14.61
N SER A 17 0.46 10.41 15.59
CA SER A 17 1.89 10.62 15.34
C SER A 17 2.67 9.35 15.67
N PHE A 18 3.66 9.00 14.85
CA PHE A 18 4.54 7.85 15.01
C PHE A 18 5.98 8.29 15.28
N ALA A 19 6.69 7.56 16.14
CA ALA A 19 8.05 7.88 16.50
C ALA A 19 9.07 7.13 15.63
N VAL A 20 10.07 7.86 15.17
CA VAL A 20 11.27 7.33 14.51
C VAL A 20 12.50 7.97 15.13
N VAL A 21 13.67 7.36 14.94
CA VAL A 21 14.93 8.02 15.30
C VAL A 21 15.13 9.30 14.47
N PRO A 22 15.72 10.38 15.02
CA PRO A 22 15.85 11.65 14.29
C PRO A 22 16.55 11.53 12.92
N SER A 23 17.55 10.65 12.80
CA SER A 23 18.26 10.38 11.55
C SER A 23 17.38 9.75 10.46
N ALA A 24 16.25 9.12 10.81
CA ALA A 24 15.36 8.46 9.86
C ALA A 24 14.44 9.44 9.10
N ILE A 25 14.35 10.70 9.49
CA ILE A 25 13.45 11.67 8.84
C ILE A 25 13.74 11.82 7.35
N GLY A 26 15.01 11.82 6.94
CA GLY A 26 15.39 11.87 5.52
C GLY A 26 14.89 10.64 4.73
N PHE A 27 15.01 9.44 5.32
CA PHE A 27 14.50 8.21 4.72
C PHE A 27 12.99 8.27 4.51
N TRP A 28 12.24 8.75 5.51
CA TRP A 28 10.79 8.85 5.41
C TRP A 28 10.32 9.89 4.40
N VAL A 29 11.03 11.01 4.26
CA VAL A 29 10.78 11.97 3.17
C VAL A 29 10.93 11.30 1.81
N GLU A 30 12.07 10.63 1.57
CA GLU A 30 12.31 9.94 0.30
C GLU A 30 11.25 8.88 0.03
N ARG A 31 10.90 8.08 1.04
CA ARG A 31 9.89 7.04 0.94
C ARG A 31 8.50 7.60 0.62
N LEU A 32 8.07 8.69 1.25
CA LEU A 32 6.79 9.33 0.94
C LEU A 32 6.74 9.83 -0.51
N VAL A 33 7.81 10.49 -0.99
CA VAL A 33 7.93 10.92 -2.41
C VAL A 33 7.85 9.73 -3.35
N ARG A 34 8.57 8.66 -3.01
CA ARG A 34 8.66 7.43 -3.77
C ARG A 34 7.29 6.79 -4.03
N HIS A 35 6.45 6.77 -3.00
CA HIS A 35 5.09 6.22 -3.06
C HIS A 35 4.03 7.26 -3.49
N GLY A 36 4.45 8.41 -4.05
CA GLY A 36 3.53 9.46 -4.50
C GLY A 36 2.68 10.09 -3.38
N ILE A 37 3.08 9.95 -2.12
CA ILE A 37 2.34 10.47 -0.96
C ILE A 37 2.70 11.94 -0.76
N THR A 38 1.70 12.81 -0.85
CA THR A 38 1.86 14.23 -0.54
C THR A 38 2.05 14.40 0.97
N TYR A 39 3.08 15.17 1.35
CA TYR A 39 3.42 15.45 2.75
C TYR A 39 3.78 16.92 2.96
N GLN A 40 3.83 17.33 4.22
CA GLN A 40 4.28 18.63 4.68
C GLN A 40 5.44 18.46 5.67
N GLY A 41 6.43 19.37 5.61
CA GLY A 41 7.63 19.34 6.45
C GLY A 41 8.89 18.88 5.71
N PRO A 42 9.97 18.53 6.44
CA PRO A 42 10.05 18.45 7.89
C PRO A 42 9.95 19.83 8.58
N MET A 43 9.02 19.96 9.51
CA MET A 43 8.87 21.14 10.36
C MET A 43 9.50 20.89 11.73
N ARG A 44 9.97 21.95 12.40
CA ARG A 44 10.39 21.88 13.80
C ARG A 44 9.23 22.24 14.73
N ARG A 45 8.96 21.39 15.73
CA ARG A 45 7.94 21.61 16.78
C ARG A 45 8.61 21.61 18.15
N GLY A 46 8.41 22.65 18.95
CA GLY A 46 8.95 22.79 20.31
C GLY A 46 9.72 24.11 20.55
N PRO A 47 10.07 24.41 21.81
CA PRO A 47 10.41 25.76 22.26
C PRO A 47 11.88 26.19 22.01
N ALA A 48 12.76 25.29 21.56
CA ALA A 48 14.16 25.62 21.21
C ALA A 48 14.74 24.63 20.17
N ALA A 49 15.77 25.06 19.41
CA ALA A 49 16.36 24.23 18.35
C ALA A 49 16.94 22.88 18.83
N ALA A 50 17.44 22.82 20.07
CA ALA A 50 18.04 21.62 20.66
C ALA A 50 17.01 20.60 21.19
N GLU A 51 15.79 21.04 21.51
CA GLU A 51 14.70 20.19 22.03
C GLU A 51 13.53 20.08 21.04
N SER A 52 13.68 20.69 19.85
CA SER A 52 12.65 20.65 18.82
C SER A 52 12.60 19.28 18.14
N GLU A 53 11.38 18.77 17.99
CA GLU A 53 11.07 17.55 17.26
C GLU A 53 10.97 17.88 15.76
N GLN A 54 11.49 17.01 14.90
CA GLN A 54 11.25 17.10 13.46
C GLN A 54 9.99 16.33 13.11
N VAL A 55 9.05 16.97 12.42
CA VAL A 55 7.73 16.43 12.11
C VAL A 55 7.47 16.45 10.61
N LEU A 56 7.08 15.29 10.07
CA LEU A 56 6.49 15.15 8.75
C LEU A 56 5.01 14.85 8.92
N SER A 57 4.15 15.60 8.24
CA SER A 57 2.70 15.41 8.29
C SER A 57 2.18 14.97 6.93
N PHE A 58 1.28 14.01 6.87
CA PHE A 58 0.67 13.50 5.63
C PHE A 58 -0.71 12.91 5.93
N ALA A 59 -1.42 12.48 4.88
CA ALA A 59 -2.67 11.75 5.02
C ALA A 59 -2.52 10.34 4.45
N ASP A 60 -3.22 9.37 5.04
CA ASP A 60 -3.38 8.06 4.42
C ASP A 60 -4.40 8.13 3.24
N PRO A 61 -4.57 7.06 2.46
CA PRO A 61 -5.49 7.06 1.32
C PRO A 61 -6.96 7.37 1.68
N ASP A 62 -7.39 7.07 2.90
CA ASP A 62 -8.75 7.32 3.36
C ASP A 62 -8.95 8.73 3.92
N GLY A 63 -7.86 9.39 4.33
CA GLY A 63 -7.80 10.78 4.79
C GLY A 63 -7.40 10.95 6.25
N LEU A 64 -6.99 9.89 6.97
CA LEU A 64 -6.47 10.02 8.34
C LEU A 64 -5.23 10.91 8.35
N MET A 65 -5.19 11.89 9.25
CA MET A 65 -4.01 12.74 9.41
C MET A 65 -2.96 12.02 10.26
N LEU A 66 -1.79 11.82 9.68
CA LEU A 66 -0.68 11.08 10.27
C LEU A 66 0.56 11.97 10.36
N GLU A 67 1.40 11.68 11.34
CA GLU A 67 2.72 12.29 11.47
C GLU A 67 3.83 11.26 11.69
N ILE A 68 5.02 11.55 11.18
CA ILE A 68 6.27 10.90 11.57
C ILE A 68 7.11 11.92 12.33
N VAL A 69 7.53 11.56 13.54
CA VAL A 69 8.21 12.44 14.49
C VAL A 69 9.57 11.85 14.85
N GLY A 70 10.63 12.60 14.52
CA GLY A 70 11.99 12.28 14.90
C GLY A 70 12.22 12.61 16.36
N HIS A 71 12.37 11.60 17.22
CA HIS A 71 12.50 11.77 18.66
C HIS A 71 13.66 10.90 19.22
N PRO A 72 14.57 11.45 20.06
CA PRO A 72 15.73 10.72 20.56
C PRO A 72 15.37 9.51 21.43
N GLY A 73 14.22 9.55 22.10
CA GLY A 73 13.69 8.42 22.87
C GLY A 73 12.90 7.37 22.07
N ALA A 74 12.92 7.39 20.74
CA ALA A 74 12.18 6.42 19.92
C ALA A 74 12.62 4.96 20.21
N GLU A 75 13.92 4.72 20.31
CA GLU A 75 14.50 3.38 20.50
C GLU A 75 14.23 2.77 21.88
N ALA A 76 13.66 3.53 22.82
CA ALA A 76 13.19 2.97 24.09
C ALA A 76 12.07 1.94 23.87
N ARG A 77 11.44 1.92 22.68
CA ARG A 77 10.44 0.94 22.27
C ARG A 77 11.00 0.06 21.15
N PRO A 78 10.78 -1.27 21.19
CA PRO A 78 11.17 -2.13 20.10
C PRO A 78 10.37 -1.79 18.84
N ALA A 79 11.05 -1.79 17.70
CA ALA A 79 10.43 -1.67 16.38
C ALA A 79 10.35 -3.04 15.70
N TRP A 80 9.39 -3.20 14.79
CA TRP A 80 9.34 -4.36 13.91
C TRP A 80 10.39 -4.22 12.81
N ALA A 81 11.29 -5.20 12.70
CA ALA A 81 12.45 -5.12 11.81
C ALA A 81 12.23 -5.74 10.42
N ASN A 82 11.11 -6.44 10.20
CA ASN A 82 10.84 -7.16 8.95
C ASN A 82 9.82 -6.43 8.06
N ALA A 83 9.68 -5.12 8.23
CA ALA A 83 8.81 -4.32 7.37
C ALA A 83 9.42 -4.24 5.95
N PRO A 84 8.70 -4.68 4.89
CA PRO A 84 9.24 -4.68 3.53
C PRO A 84 9.71 -3.29 3.07
N GLY A 85 10.93 -3.23 2.55
CA GLY A 85 11.53 -2.00 2.03
C GLY A 85 11.88 -0.95 3.11
N ILE A 86 11.84 -1.30 4.40
CA ILE A 86 12.19 -0.41 5.51
C ILE A 86 13.31 -1.04 6.34
N PRO A 87 14.56 -0.57 6.20
CA PRO A 87 15.65 -0.99 7.07
C PRO A 87 15.32 -0.74 8.54
N ARG A 88 15.80 -1.64 9.42
CA ARG A 88 15.58 -1.56 10.88
C ARG A 88 15.91 -0.18 11.47
N ASP A 89 17.00 0.43 11.03
CA ASP A 89 17.47 1.73 11.53
C ASP A 89 16.52 2.90 11.21
N TYR A 90 15.55 2.68 10.32
CA TYR A 90 14.55 3.66 9.93
C TYR A 90 13.12 3.26 10.31
N ALA A 91 12.95 2.15 11.03
CA ALA A 91 11.65 1.62 11.40
C ALA A 91 10.88 2.57 12.34
N ILE A 92 9.55 2.44 12.32
CA ILE A 92 8.67 3.12 13.28
C ILE A 92 8.70 2.36 14.61
N HIS A 93 8.93 3.07 15.71
CA HIS A 93 9.01 2.54 17.08
C HIS A 93 7.66 2.59 17.84
N GLY A 94 6.57 2.67 17.08
CA GLY A 94 5.20 2.82 17.57
C GLY A 94 4.76 4.28 17.64
N PHE A 95 3.69 4.54 18.41
CA PHE A 95 3.15 5.89 18.56
C PHE A 95 4.16 6.85 19.21
N HIS A 96 4.14 8.10 18.77
CA HIS A 96 4.74 9.24 19.46
C HIS A 96 3.70 9.92 20.35
N ALA A 97 2.60 10.38 19.74
CA ALA A 97 1.52 11.11 20.40
C ALA A 97 0.18 10.91 19.66
N VAL A 98 -0.91 11.28 20.32
CA VAL A 98 -2.20 11.59 19.67
C VAL A 98 -2.52 13.07 19.86
N THR A 99 -3.14 13.70 18.86
CA THR A 99 -3.63 15.09 18.99
C THR A 99 -5.15 15.12 18.97
N LEU A 100 -5.75 15.62 20.05
CA LEU A 100 -7.17 15.86 20.19
C LEU A 100 -7.51 17.25 19.67
N TRP A 101 -8.55 17.38 18.84
CA TRP A 101 -9.09 18.68 18.46
C TRP A 101 -10.36 18.97 19.23
N LEU A 102 -10.34 20.01 20.06
CA LEU A 102 -11.44 20.33 20.97
C LEU A 102 -11.90 21.78 20.77
N GLY A 103 -13.21 22.02 20.90
CA GLY A 103 -13.73 23.40 20.89
C GLY A 103 -13.33 24.19 22.14
N SER A 104 -13.27 23.51 23.29
CA SER A 104 -12.75 24.03 24.56
C SER A 104 -12.01 22.88 25.27
N SER A 105 -10.89 23.17 25.92
CA SER A 105 -10.01 22.14 26.46
C SER A 105 -10.09 21.93 27.97
N ALA A 106 -10.63 22.89 28.75
CA ALA A 106 -10.48 22.90 30.21
C ALA A 106 -11.01 21.63 30.92
N GLU A 107 -12.18 21.13 30.51
CA GLU A 107 -12.75 19.91 31.11
C GLU A 107 -12.00 18.64 30.65
N SER A 108 -11.62 18.56 29.38
CA SER A 108 -10.87 17.44 28.83
C SER A 108 -9.49 17.32 29.48
N GLU A 109 -8.85 18.46 29.75
CA GLU A 109 -7.58 18.49 30.48
C GLU A 109 -7.73 18.03 31.93
N ARG A 110 -8.83 18.38 32.62
CA ARG A 110 -9.15 17.81 33.94
C ARG A 110 -9.32 16.29 33.90
N VAL A 111 -9.94 15.75 32.85
CA VAL A 111 -10.03 14.30 32.69
C VAL A 111 -8.63 13.69 32.53
N LEU A 112 -7.76 14.29 31.73
CA LEU A 112 -6.38 13.82 31.59
C LEU A 112 -5.63 13.88 32.93
N THR A 113 -5.71 14.98 33.68
CA THR A 113 -4.94 15.15 34.92
C THR A 113 -5.54 14.41 36.11
N ASP A 114 -6.80 14.64 36.41
CA ASP A 114 -7.42 14.28 37.69
C ASP A 114 -7.92 12.82 37.66
N VAL A 115 -8.40 12.37 36.49
CA VAL A 115 -8.92 11.02 36.29
C VAL A 115 -7.82 10.08 35.80
N LEU A 116 -7.11 10.44 34.73
CA LEU A 116 -6.09 9.56 34.13
C LEU A 116 -4.68 9.73 34.72
N GLY A 117 -4.44 10.77 35.53
CA GLY A 117 -3.14 11.00 36.17
C GLY A 117 -2.06 11.51 35.23
N CYS A 118 -2.43 12.04 34.05
CA CYS A 118 -1.47 12.65 33.13
C CYS A 118 -0.92 13.96 33.69
N ARG A 119 0.31 14.29 33.29
CA ARG A 119 1.03 15.49 33.72
C ARG A 119 1.14 16.48 32.56
N PRO A 120 0.93 17.79 32.75
CA PRO A 120 1.26 18.76 31.72
C PRO A 120 2.77 18.81 31.47
N VAL A 121 3.17 18.98 30.22
CA VAL A 121 4.58 18.99 29.78
C VAL A 121 4.92 20.27 29.03
N ARG A 122 4.04 20.73 28.14
CA ARG A 122 4.31 21.86 27.25
C ARG A 122 3.03 22.63 26.94
N ASP A 123 3.17 23.93 26.74
CA ASP A 123 2.10 24.82 26.28
C ASP A 123 2.62 25.66 25.11
N ASP A 124 2.12 25.39 23.90
CA ASP A 124 2.44 26.11 22.67
C ASP A 124 1.31 27.10 22.29
N GLY A 125 0.54 27.56 23.28
CA GLY A 125 -0.59 28.47 23.12
C GLY A 125 -1.86 27.74 22.66
N SER A 126 -1.94 27.38 21.39
CA SER A 126 -3.13 26.68 20.85
C SER A 126 -3.14 25.18 21.13
N THR A 127 -2.00 24.62 21.54
CA THR A 127 -1.83 23.19 21.81
C THR A 127 -1.09 23.00 23.13
N ARG A 128 -1.66 22.18 24.02
CA ARG A 128 -1.04 21.78 25.29
C ARG A 128 -0.72 20.29 25.29
N ARG A 129 0.50 19.93 25.67
CA ARG A 129 0.96 18.54 25.73
C ARG A 129 0.87 18.01 27.14
N PHE A 130 0.29 16.82 27.25
CA PHE A 130 0.23 16.01 28.46
C PHE A 130 1.00 14.70 28.26
N THR A 131 1.45 14.11 29.35
CA THR A 131 2.12 12.81 29.35
C THR A 131 1.55 11.88 30.40
N ALA A 132 1.36 10.61 30.03
CA ALA A 132 1.11 9.52 30.95
C ALA A 132 2.43 8.83 31.36
N GLY A 133 2.48 8.25 32.56
CA GLY A 133 3.66 7.52 33.04
C GLY A 133 4.96 8.34 33.01
N ASP A 134 6.05 7.69 32.60
CA ASP A 134 7.42 8.22 32.70
C ASP A 134 7.82 9.16 31.56
N GLY A 135 6.94 9.38 30.58
CA GLY A 135 7.20 10.23 29.42
C GLY A 135 7.85 9.52 28.23
N GLY A 136 8.02 10.29 27.15
CA GLY A 136 8.58 9.82 25.88
C GLY A 136 7.52 9.26 24.90
N PRO A 137 7.97 8.74 23.74
CA PRO A 137 7.08 8.26 22.70
C PRO A 137 6.04 7.24 23.18
N GLY A 138 4.80 7.45 22.76
CA GLY A 138 3.67 6.56 23.05
C GLY A 138 2.97 6.88 24.36
N THR A 139 3.34 8.00 25.00
CA THR A 139 2.74 8.46 26.25
C THR A 139 2.16 9.87 26.17
N PHE A 140 2.29 10.54 25.02
CA PHE A 140 1.90 11.93 24.85
C PHE A 140 0.47 12.09 24.32
N VAL A 141 -0.25 13.04 24.90
CA VAL A 141 -1.56 13.51 24.42
C VAL A 141 -1.47 15.02 24.22
N ASP A 142 -1.59 15.45 22.96
CA ASP A 142 -1.68 16.85 22.60
C ASP A 142 -3.14 17.28 22.55
N VAL A 143 -3.49 18.32 23.30
CA VAL A 143 -4.81 18.92 23.32
C VAL A 143 -4.77 20.23 22.56
N ARG A 144 -5.35 20.25 21.37
CA ARG A 144 -5.42 21.43 20.50
C ARG A 144 -6.81 22.07 20.57
N THR A 145 -6.85 23.33 20.98
CA THR A 145 -8.09 24.12 20.98
C THR A 145 -8.31 24.73 19.60
N VAL A 146 -9.43 24.38 18.97
CA VAL A 146 -9.78 24.82 17.61
C VAL A 146 -10.98 25.78 17.57
N GLY A 147 -11.54 26.15 18.73
CA GLY A 147 -12.66 27.10 18.83
C GLY A 147 -13.92 26.60 18.09
N ASP A 148 -14.55 27.49 17.32
CA ASP A 148 -15.80 27.23 16.58
C ASP A 148 -15.63 26.35 15.33
N PHE A 149 -14.57 25.55 15.25
CA PHE A 149 -14.37 24.61 14.16
C PHE A 149 -15.49 23.56 14.12
N ALA A 150 -15.87 23.13 12.92
CA ALA A 150 -16.96 22.17 12.74
C ALA A 150 -16.69 20.86 13.52
N ARG A 151 -17.75 20.30 14.12
CA ARG A 151 -17.65 18.97 14.75
C ARG A 151 -17.28 17.91 13.71
N GLY A 152 -16.47 16.97 14.18
CA GLY A 152 -16.15 15.78 13.42
C GLY A 152 -17.39 14.92 13.17
N ALA A 153 -17.36 14.16 12.08
CA ALA A 153 -18.34 13.13 11.76
C ALA A 153 -17.60 11.81 11.56
N GLY A 154 -18.10 10.73 12.17
CA GLY A 154 -17.52 9.40 11.99
C GLY A 154 -17.63 8.92 10.55
N GLY A 155 -16.81 7.93 10.21
CA GLY A 155 -16.74 7.33 8.88
C GLY A 155 -15.30 6.97 8.52
N ALA A 156 -15.09 6.45 7.31
CA ALA A 156 -13.74 6.15 6.79
C ALA A 156 -12.86 7.41 6.81
N GLY A 157 -11.59 7.26 7.19
CA GLY A 157 -10.65 8.38 7.32
C GLY A 157 -10.76 9.17 8.63
N THR A 158 -11.42 8.64 9.68
CA THR A 158 -11.49 9.27 11.01
C THR A 158 -11.15 8.31 12.14
N VAL A 159 -10.51 8.82 13.20
CA VAL A 159 -10.20 8.01 14.39
C VAL A 159 -11.46 7.86 15.25
N HIS A 160 -11.83 6.62 15.55
CA HIS A 160 -13.03 6.33 16.34
C HIS A 160 -12.81 6.58 17.85
N HIS A 161 -11.67 6.15 18.38
CA HIS A 161 -11.32 6.26 19.79
C HIS A 161 -9.81 6.14 19.98
N VAL A 162 -9.33 6.48 21.18
CA VAL A 162 -7.96 6.24 21.63
C VAL A 162 -7.97 5.43 22.92
N ALA A 163 -7.08 4.43 22.99
CA ALA A 163 -6.94 3.54 24.14
C ALA A 163 -5.72 3.90 24.99
N PHE A 164 -5.93 3.94 26.30
CA PHE A 164 -4.91 4.10 27.32
C PHE A 164 -4.62 2.76 27.98
N ARG A 165 -3.32 2.44 28.07
CA ARG A 165 -2.84 1.18 28.64
C ARG A 165 -3.09 1.14 30.15
N VAL A 166 -3.57 -0.01 30.62
CA VAL A 166 -3.72 -0.33 32.03
C VAL A 166 -3.02 -1.66 32.32
N PRO A 167 -2.27 -1.82 33.43
CA PRO A 167 -1.43 -3.00 33.60
C PRO A 167 -2.19 -4.34 33.65
N ASN A 168 -3.37 -4.36 34.27
CA ASN A 168 -4.18 -5.57 34.49
C ASN A 168 -5.64 -5.20 34.79
N ASP A 169 -6.49 -6.21 34.97
CA ASP A 169 -7.92 -6.06 35.23
C ASP A 169 -8.23 -5.32 36.55
N ALA A 170 -7.44 -5.54 37.60
CA ALA A 170 -7.65 -4.89 38.88
C ALA A 170 -7.42 -3.37 38.77
N ASP A 171 -6.35 -2.98 38.08
CA ASP A 171 -6.07 -1.58 37.78
C ASP A 171 -7.13 -0.97 36.86
N GLN A 172 -7.65 -1.72 35.88
CA GLN A 172 -8.72 -1.25 34.99
C GLN A 172 -10.02 -0.99 35.76
N LEU A 173 -10.39 -1.88 36.68
CA LEU A 173 -11.57 -1.70 37.54
C LEU A 173 -11.42 -0.51 38.48
N ALA A 174 -10.23 -0.31 39.05
CA ALA A 174 -9.94 0.85 39.89
C ALA A 174 -10.03 2.15 39.10
N LEU A 175 -9.46 2.19 37.89
CA LEU A 175 -9.53 3.37 37.04
C LEU A 175 -10.94 3.63 36.51
N ARG A 176 -11.68 2.57 36.14
CA ARG A 176 -13.11 2.66 35.80
C ARG A 176 -13.93 3.28 36.93
N LYS A 177 -13.66 2.91 38.18
CA LYS A 177 -14.32 3.50 39.35
C LYS A 177 -14.00 5.00 39.46
N ARG A 178 -12.73 5.40 39.30
CA ARG A 178 -12.32 6.81 39.27
C ARG A 178 -13.01 7.60 38.15
N VAL A 179 -13.17 7.02 36.97
CA VAL A 179 -13.90 7.62 35.84
C VAL A 179 -15.36 7.88 36.25
N ALA A 180 -16.02 6.92 36.88
CA ALA A 180 -17.40 7.09 37.36
C ALA A 180 -17.51 8.13 38.49
N GLU A 181 -16.57 8.14 39.43
CA GLU A 181 -16.51 9.14 40.53
C GLU A 181 -16.22 10.55 40.01
N GLY A 182 -15.51 10.66 38.88
CA GLY A 182 -15.31 11.91 38.13
C GLY A 182 -16.55 12.39 37.36
N GLY A 183 -17.71 11.73 37.50
CA GLY A 183 -18.97 12.12 36.86
C GLY A 183 -19.11 11.67 35.40
N LEU A 184 -18.23 10.81 34.90
CA LEU A 184 -18.30 10.24 33.56
C LEU A 184 -19.04 8.90 33.57
N HIS A 185 -19.35 8.38 32.37
CA HIS A 185 -20.17 7.17 32.20
C HIS A 185 -19.38 6.04 31.53
N PRO A 186 -18.55 5.29 32.28
CA PRO A 186 -17.81 4.17 31.71
C PRO A 186 -18.70 2.95 31.49
N THR A 187 -18.49 2.26 30.36
CA THR A 187 -19.16 0.98 30.06
C THR A 187 -18.82 -0.08 31.11
N PRO A 188 -19.55 -1.21 31.16
CA PRO A 188 -19.03 -2.44 31.75
C PRO A 188 -17.69 -2.84 31.10
N VAL A 189 -16.96 -3.76 31.75
CA VAL A 189 -15.78 -4.39 31.16
C VAL A 189 -16.24 -5.27 30.00
N ILE A 190 -15.54 -5.15 28.86
CA ILE A 190 -15.83 -5.89 27.63
C ILE A 190 -14.59 -6.72 27.30
N ASP A 191 -14.79 -8.02 27.07
CA ASP A 191 -13.74 -8.91 26.59
C ASP A 191 -13.56 -8.74 25.07
N ARG A 192 -12.32 -8.44 24.65
CA ARG A 192 -11.90 -8.30 23.25
C ARG A 192 -10.98 -9.43 22.80
N ASN A 193 -10.96 -10.56 23.52
CA ASN A 193 -10.07 -11.71 23.35
C ASN A 193 -8.58 -11.39 23.69
N TYR A 194 -8.05 -10.32 23.12
CA TYR A 194 -6.63 -9.93 23.26
C TYR A 194 -6.36 -8.99 24.45
N PHE A 195 -7.42 -8.37 24.99
CA PHE A 195 -7.41 -7.48 26.15
C PHE A 195 -8.84 -7.25 26.64
N HIS A 196 -8.99 -6.72 27.85
CA HIS A 196 -10.26 -6.21 28.35
C HIS A 196 -10.35 -4.70 28.11
N SER A 197 -11.55 -4.21 27.83
CA SER A 197 -11.82 -2.82 27.48
C SER A 197 -12.90 -2.18 28.34
N VAL A 198 -12.71 -0.89 28.67
CA VAL A 198 -13.74 -0.01 29.22
C VAL A 198 -13.76 1.29 28.43
N TYR A 199 -14.90 1.66 27.86
CA TYR A 199 -15.04 2.89 27.06
C TYR A 199 -15.76 3.98 27.85
N PHE A 200 -15.38 5.23 27.64
CA PHE A 200 -16.11 6.40 28.13
C PHE A 200 -15.86 7.61 27.23
N ARG A 201 -16.86 8.48 27.10
CA ARG A 201 -16.71 9.72 26.33
C ARG A 201 -16.27 10.85 27.26
N GLU A 202 -15.18 11.53 26.92
CA GLU A 202 -14.74 12.71 27.67
C GLU A 202 -15.53 13.96 27.23
N PRO A 203 -15.57 15.04 28.05
CA PRO A 203 -16.44 16.21 27.82
C PRO A 203 -16.28 16.91 26.47
N GLY A 204 -15.08 16.88 25.88
CA GLY A 204 -14.76 17.41 24.55
C GLY A 204 -15.34 16.58 23.39
N GLY A 205 -15.85 15.38 23.68
CA GLY A 205 -16.53 14.50 22.73
C GLY A 205 -15.71 13.31 22.27
N VAL A 206 -14.41 13.25 22.58
CA VAL A 206 -13.54 12.14 22.19
C VAL A 206 -13.94 10.87 22.96
N LEU A 207 -13.93 9.72 22.27
CA LEU A 207 -14.14 8.43 22.92
C LEU A 207 -12.80 7.89 23.42
N PHE A 208 -12.67 7.73 24.74
CA PHE A 208 -11.53 7.11 25.38
C PHE A 208 -11.82 5.65 25.72
N GLU A 209 -10.77 4.84 25.70
CA GLU A 209 -10.77 3.46 26.13
C GLU A 209 -9.68 3.23 27.18
N LEU A 210 -9.97 2.41 28.18
CA LEU A 210 -9.00 1.83 29.09
C LEU A 210 -8.81 0.38 28.67
N ALA A 211 -7.62 0.01 28.19
CA ALA A 211 -7.33 -1.33 27.68
C ALA A 211 -6.22 -2.00 28.48
N THR A 212 -6.41 -3.25 28.87
CA THR A 212 -5.40 -4.01 29.62
C THR A 212 -4.21 -4.39 28.74
N ASN A 213 -3.01 -4.47 29.33
CA ASN A 213 -1.83 -4.98 28.64
C ASN A 213 -1.94 -6.49 28.30
N PRO A 214 -2.28 -7.38 29.25
CA PRO A 214 -2.50 -8.79 28.96
C PRO A 214 -3.90 -9.04 28.37
N PRO A 215 -4.10 -10.19 27.70
CA PRO A 215 -3.09 -11.22 27.37
C PRO A 215 -2.21 -10.90 26.15
N GLY A 216 -2.67 -10.02 25.26
CA GLY A 216 -2.02 -9.71 23.98
C GLY A 216 -2.38 -10.69 22.85
N PHE A 217 -1.88 -10.39 21.64
CA PHE A 217 -2.22 -11.16 20.44
C PHE A 217 -1.56 -12.54 20.37
N ALA A 218 -0.55 -12.82 21.19
CA ALA A 218 0.13 -14.11 21.20
C ALA A 218 -0.63 -15.21 21.98
N ILE A 219 -1.89 -14.97 22.35
CA ILE A 219 -2.72 -15.93 23.09
C ILE A 219 -3.20 -17.08 22.19
N ASP A 220 -3.44 -16.82 20.91
CA ASP A 220 -4.02 -17.74 19.94
C ASP A 220 -3.23 -17.83 18.62
N GLU A 221 -2.17 -17.05 18.45
CA GLU A 221 -1.20 -17.14 17.35
C GLU A 221 0.24 -17.08 17.86
N PRO A 222 1.19 -17.85 17.28
CA PRO A 222 2.60 -17.66 17.56
C PRO A 222 3.09 -16.33 16.99
N VAL A 223 4.04 -15.69 17.69
CA VAL A 223 4.54 -14.33 17.34
C VAL A 223 5.07 -14.25 15.91
N GLU A 224 5.65 -15.34 15.43
CA GLU A 224 6.25 -15.45 14.09
C GLU A 224 5.21 -15.41 12.96
N HIS A 225 3.94 -15.73 13.23
CA HIS A 225 2.86 -15.84 12.25
C HIS A 225 1.67 -14.92 12.54
N LEU A 226 1.84 -13.93 13.42
CA LEU A 226 0.77 -13.00 13.79
C LEU A 226 0.17 -12.29 12.58
N GLY A 227 -1.15 -12.35 12.44
CA GLY A 227 -1.88 -11.65 11.39
C GLY A 227 -1.79 -12.29 9.99
N GLU A 228 -1.21 -13.48 9.87
CA GLU A 228 -1.21 -14.25 8.61
C GLU A 228 -2.56 -14.95 8.35
N ARG A 229 -3.42 -15.06 9.38
CA ARG A 229 -4.70 -15.76 9.31
C ARG A 229 -5.85 -14.93 9.86
N LEU A 230 -7.06 -15.22 9.40
CA LEU A 230 -8.28 -14.66 9.97
C LEU A 230 -8.59 -15.32 11.32
N MET A 231 -8.32 -14.59 12.40
CA MET A 231 -8.70 -14.98 13.75
C MET A 231 -10.13 -14.54 14.07
N LEU A 232 -10.94 -15.47 14.61
CA LEU A 232 -12.30 -15.19 15.04
C LEU A 232 -12.43 -15.47 16.54
N PRO A 233 -13.10 -14.60 17.31
CA PRO A 233 -13.50 -14.91 18.66
C PRO A 233 -14.30 -16.23 18.72
N PRO A 234 -14.20 -17.03 19.81
CA PRO A 234 -14.81 -18.35 19.88
C PRO A 234 -16.30 -18.40 19.54
N GLN A 235 -17.05 -17.35 19.86
CA GLN A 235 -18.47 -17.24 19.55
C GLN A 235 -18.80 -17.12 18.05
N TYR A 236 -17.82 -16.78 17.21
CA TYR A 236 -17.98 -16.61 15.75
C TYR A 236 -17.35 -17.74 14.94
N GLU A 237 -16.52 -18.59 15.55
CA GLU A 237 -15.91 -19.75 14.87
C GLU A 237 -16.94 -20.67 14.18
N PRO A 238 -18.14 -20.95 14.74
CA PRO A 238 -19.16 -21.74 14.04
C PRO A 238 -19.63 -21.13 12.70
N HIS A 239 -19.40 -19.83 12.48
CA HIS A 239 -19.81 -19.08 11.29
C HIS A 239 -18.65 -18.70 10.37
N ARG A 240 -17.46 -19.28 10.57
CA ARG A 240 -16.24 -18.94 9.81
C ARG A 240 -16.44 -18.93 8.30
N ALA A 241 -17.05 -19.98 7.74
CA ALA A 241 -17.25 -20.10 6.30
C ALA A 241 -18.13 -18.98 5.73
N GLU A 242 -19.17 -18.57 6.45
CA GLU A 242 -20.06 -17.47 6.05
C GLU A 242 -19.32 -16.12 6.10
N ILE A 243 -18.50 -15.92 7.14
CA ILE A 243 -17.69 -14.71 7.32
C ILE A 243 -16.62 -14.61 6.24
N GLU A 244 -15.85 -15.68 6.01
CA GLU A 244 -14.80 -15.72 4.98
C GLU A 244 -15.36 -15.50 3.58
N ALA A 245 -16.57 -15.97 3.29
CA ALA A 245 -17.21 -15.80 1.99
C ALA A 245 -17.56 -14.34 1.63
N ILE A 246 -17.72 -13.46 2.62
CA ILE A 246 -18.11 -12.05 2.39
C ILE A 246 -16.96 -11.06 2.57
N LEU A 247 -15.83 -11.51 3.13
CA LEU A 247 -14.67 -10.65 3.35
C LEU A 247 -13.87 -10.51 2.06
N PRO A 248 -13.53 -9.28 1.65
CA PRO A 248 -12.60 -9.11 0.54
C PRO A 248 -11.22 -9.65 0.94
N PRO A 249 -10.52 -10.38 0.05
CA PRO A 249 -9.17 -10.85 0.33
C PRO A 249 -8.23 -9.65 0.53
N ILE A 250 -7.34 -9.77 1.51
CA ILE A 250 -6.27 -8.79 1.78
C ILE A 250 -4.94 -9.47 1.44
N HIS A 251 -4.15 -8.82 0.60
CA HIS A 251 -2.81 -9.28 0.25
C HIS A 251 -1.78 -8.47 1.03
N LEU A 252 -1.01 -9.14 1.89
CA LEU A 252 0.11 -8.53 2.62
C LEU A 252 1.35 -8.45 1.72
N GLY A 253 2.19 -7.44 1.92
CA GLY A 253 3.52 -7.40 1.30
C GLY A 253 4.42 -8.51 1.86
N VAL A 254 5.20 -9.17 1.00
CA VAL A 254 6.01 -10.35 1.39
C VAL A 254 7.27 -9.91 2.18
N PRO A 255 7.61 -10.55 3.32
CA PRO A 255 8.81 -10.22 4.10
C PRO A 255 10.15 -10.55 3.43
N THR A 256 11.17 -9.81 3.87
CA THR A 256 12.56 -9.66 3.43
C THR A 256 13.45 -10.92 3.31
N ALA A 257 12.97 -12.14 3.56
CA ALA A 257 13.81 -13.35 3.45
C ALA A 257 14.24 -13.69 2.00
N ALA A 258 13.72 -12.98 1.00
CA ALA A 258 14.09 -13.10 -0.42
C ALA A 258 15.16 -12.08 -0.88
N GLU A 259 15.69 -11.23 0.01
CA GLU A 259 16.56 -10.10 -0.33
C GLU A 259 17.99 -10.46 -0.80
N SER A 260 18.45 -11.72 -0.70
CA SER A 260 19.86 -12.05 -1.00
C SER A 260 20.24 -12.06 -2.49
N LEU A 261 19.29 -11.82 -3.41
CA LEU A 261 19.56 -11.87 -4.86
C LEU A 261 19.80 -10.50 -5.51
N PHE A 262 19.55 -9.38 -4.82
CA PHE A 262 19.51 -8.06 -5.47
C PHE A 262 20.26 -6.96 -4.70
N ALA A 263 21.41 -7.29 -4.11
CA ALA A 263 22.24 -6.36 -3.32
C ALA A 263 22.81 -5.14 -4.08
N ASN A 264 22.43 -4.86 -5.33
CA ASN A 264 22.90 -3.68 -6.08
C ASN A 264 21.89 -3.21 -7.15
N THR A 265 20.78 -2.58 -6.75
CA THR A 265 20.03 -1.65 -7.62
C THR A 265 19.13 -0.74 -6.79
N THR A 266 19.22 0.57 -7.01
CA THR A 266 18.55 1.64 -6.25
C THR A 266 17.17 2.01 -6.83
N GLY A 267 16.09 1.60 -6.13
CA GLY A 267 14.70 2.15 -6.11
C GLY A 267 13.77 1.86 -7.31
N PRO A 268 12.43 2.12 -7.23
CA PRO A 268 11.51 2.26 -6.08
C PRO A 268 10.06 1.65 -6.19
N GLU A 269 9.62 0.89 -5.18
CA GLU A 269 8.33 0.16 -5.04
C GLU A 269 7.02 0.99 -4.99
N ASP A 270 5.91 0.49 -5.57
CA ASP A 270 4.56 0.81 -5.09
C ASP A 270 3.58 -0.39 -5.14
N VAL A 271 2.95 -0.69 -3.99
CA VAL A 271 1.72 -1.50 -3.80
C VAL A 271 1.51 -2.57 -4.87
N SER A 272 2.09 -3.78 -4.73
CA SER A 272 2.71 -4.52 -5.87
C SER A 272 4.15 -4.10 -6.17
N GLY A 273 4.83 -3.66 -5.11
CA GLY A 273 6.10 -2.97 -5.20
C GLY A 273 7.16 -3.70 -6.01
N ASP A 274 8.09 -2.92 -6.56
CA ASP A 274 9.40 -3.22 -7.14
C ASP A 274 10.26 -4.35 -6.53
N ALA A 275 9.75 -5.20 -5.64
CA ALA A 275 10.35 -6.49 -5.33
C ALA A 275 10.64 -7.31 -6.61
N LEU A 276 9.75 -7.23 -7.60
CA LEU A 276 9.97 -7.79 -8.95
C LEU A 276 10.47 -6.75 -9.97
N GLY A 277 10.65 -5.52 -9.51
CA GLY A 277 11.05 -4.39 -10.34
C GLY A 277 9.97 -3.89 -11.28
N PHE A 278 8.67 -3.93 -10.97
CA PHE A 278 7.62 -3.16 -11.67
C PHE A 278 6.48 -2.87 -10.68
N VAL A 279 5.85 -1.70 -10.77
CA VAL A 279 4.48 -1.49 -10.24
C VAL A 279 3.54 -2.31 -11.11
N HIS A 280 2.70 -3.18 -10.54
CA HIS A 280 1.87 -4.11 -11.32
C HIS A 280 0.61 -4.62 -10.62
N ARG A 281 -0.49 -4.87 -11.33
CA ARG A 281 -1.59 -5.67 -10.77
C ARG A 281 -1.34 -7.15 -11.00
N TYR A 282 -1.60 -7.95 -9.98
CA TYR A 282 -1.79 -9.39 -10.15
C TYR A 282 -3.20 -9.77 -9.68
N VAL A 283 -3.94 -10.45 -10.56
CA VAL A 283 -5.24 -11.05 -10.27
C VAL A 283 -5.10 -12.55 -10.48
N PRO A 284 -5.28 -13.38 -9.45
CA PRO A 284 -5.16 -14.82 -9.60
C PRO A 284 -6.29 -15.39 -10.46
N PRO A 285 -6.06 -16.53 -11.14
CA PRO A 285 -7.12 -17.23 -11.88
C PRO A 285 -8.25 -17.67 -10.96
N ASN A 286 -9.48 -17.69 -11.47
CA ASN A 286 -10.65 -18.15 -10.72
C ASN A 286 -10.84 -19.66 -10.91
N ALA A 287 -10.83 -20.43 -9.80
CA ALA A 287 -10.98 -21.88 -9.79
C ALA A 287 -12.29 -22.40 -10.44
N GLY A 288 -13.30 -21.54 -10.64
CA GLY A 288 -14.56 -21.91 -11.30
C GLY A 288 -14.59 -21.76 -12.84
N ALA A 289 -13.51 -21.32 -13.48
CA ALA A 289 -13.47 -21.05 -14.92
C ALA A 289 -12.70 -22.13 -15.69
N GLU A 290 -13.37 -23.26 -16.00
CA GLU A 290 -12.78 -24.40 -16.72
C GLU A 290 -12.09 -24.02 -18.05
N LEU A 291 -12.61 -22.99 -18.74
CA LEU A 291 -12.07 -22.51 -20.02
C LEU A 291 -10.70 -21.82 -19.89
N ALA A 292 -10.40 -21.21 -18.75
CA ALA A 292 -9.16 -20.45 -18.56
C ALA A 292 -7.97 -21.35 -18.18
N GLY A 293 -8.23 -22.45 -17.48
CA GLY A 293 -7.18 -23.33 -16.96
C GLY A 293 -6.15 -22.56 -16.13
N GLY A 294 -4.86 -22.90 -16.26
CA GLY A 294 -3.74 -22.18 -15.64
C GLY A 294 -3.24 -20.96 -16.43
N THR A 295 -4.00 -20.49 -17.42
CA THR A 295 -3.58 -19.37 -18.29
C THR A 295 -3.46 -18.08 -17.49
N THR A 296 -2.37 -17.35 -17.73
CA THR A 296 -2.18 -15.99 -17.22
C THR A 296 -2.02 -15.00 -18.38
N LEU A 297 -2.86 -13.96 -18.39
CA LEU A 297 -2.77 -12.86 -19.33
C LEU A 297 -1.76 -11.82 -18.82
N LEU A 298 -0.66 -11.63 -19.54
CA LEU A 298 0.27 -10.51 -19.32
C LEU A 298 -0.26 -9.27 -20.06
N LEU A 299 -0.72 -8.26 -19.34
CA LEU A 299 -1.40 -7.10 -19.92
C LEU A 299 -0.45 -5.89 -19.98
N LEU A 300 -0.19 -5.38 -21.19
CA LEU A 300 0.76 -4.30 -21.43
C LEU A 300 0.04 -3.08 -22.03
N HIS A 301 -0.14 -2.05 -21.22
CA HIS A 301 -0.87 -0.83 -21.57
C HIS A 301 -0.20 0.03 -22.67
N GLY A 302 -0.96 0.99 -23.20
CA GLY A 302 -0.49 1.96 -24.19
C GLY A 302 0.26 3.14 -23.57
N THR A 303 0.65 4.12 -24.39
CA THR A 303 1.26 5.35 -23.86
C THR A 303 0.27 6.15 -23.02
N GLY A 304 0.69 6.58 -21.83
CA GLY A 304 -0.15 7.32 -20.89
C GLY A 304 -1.07 6.45 -20.05
N GLY A 305 -0.99 5.14 -20.24
CA GLY A 305 -1.73 4.18 -19.44
C GLY A 305 -1.01 3.72 -18.17
N ASP A 306 -1.65 2.80 -17.44
CA ASP A 306 -1.16 2.22 -16.19
C ASP A 306 -1.50 0.72 -16.02
N GLU A 307 -1.20 0.17 -14.85
CA GLU A 307 -1.41 -1.23 -14.48
C GLU A 307 -2.90 -1.65 -14.39
N ASP A 308 -3.83 -0.71 -14.35
CA ASP A 308 -5.26 -0.98 -14.20
C ASP A 308 -6.01 -0.95 -15.56
N ASP A 309 -5.46 -0.26 -16.57
CA ASP A 309 -6.13 0.03 -17.85
C ASP A 309 -6.64 -1.18 -18.64
N LEU A 310 -5.82 -2.23 -18.77
CA LEU A 310 -6.17 -3.37 -19.61
C LEU A 310 -6.88 -4.49 -18.85
N LEU A 311 -7.06 -4.38 -17.53
CA LEU A 311 -7.77 -5.38 -16.75
C LEU A 311 -9.21 -5.63 -17.24
N PRO A 312 -10.02 -4.62 -17.62
CA PRO A 312 -11.34 -4.87 -18.19
C PRO A 312 -11.27 -5.67 -19.49
N VAL A 313 -10.31 -5.36 -20.37
CA VAL A 313 -10.10 -6.09 -21.62
C VAL A 313 -9.70 -7.54 -21.34
N GLY A 314 -8.80 -7.78 -20.39
CA GLY A 314 -8.40 -9.13 -19.98
C GLY A 314 -9.59 -9.99 -19.51
N ARG A 315 -10.51 -9.39 -18.73
CA ARG A 315 -11.74 -10.05 -18.26
C ARG A 315 -12.69 -10.43 -19.40
N GLU A 316 -12.76 -9.62 -20.45
CA GLU A 316 -13.58 -9.90 -21.63
C GLU A 316 -12.94 -10.94 -22.56
N LEU A 317 -11.62 -10.88 -22.74
CA LEU A 317 -10.88 -11.79 -23.63
C LEU A 317 -10.90 -13.24 -23.15
N LEU A 318 -10.62 -13.48 -21.87
CA LEU A 318 -10.64 -14.82 -21.30
C LEU A 318 -11.15 -14.77 -19.84
N PRO A 319 -12.48 -14.83 -19.65
CA PRO A 319 -13.07 -14.83 -18.32
C PRO A 319 -12.47 -15.90 -17.41
N GLY A 320 -11.94 -15.47 -16.26
CA GLY A 320 -11.40 -16.34 -15.23
C GLY A 320 -9.90 -16.67 -15.33
N ALA A 321 -9.22 -16.21 -16.39
CA ALA A 321 -7.75 -16.30 -16.45
C ALA A 321 -7.09 -15.42 -15.38
N GLY A 322 -5.89 -15.83 -14.95
CA GLY A 322 -5.03 -14.96 -14.17
C GLY A 322 -4.64 -13.73 -15.00
N MET A 323 -4.39 -12.60 -14.36
CA MET A 323 -3.93 -11.38 -15.04
C MET A 323 -2.72 -10.81 -14.31
N LEU A 324 -1.67 -10.50 -15.07
CA LEU A 324 -0.46 -9.84 -14.60
C LEU A 324 -0.29 -8.56 -15.45
N SER A 325 -0.42 -7.39 -14.83
CA SER A 325 -0.52 -6.11 -15.54
C SER A 325 0.50 -5.11 -14.99
N PRO A 326 1.72 -5.04 -15.54
CA PRO A 326 2.72 -4.06 -15.10
C PRO A 326 2.52 -2.66 -15.70
N ARG A 327 2.91 -1.63 -14.95
CA ARG A 327 3.04 -0.24 -15.41
C ARG A 327 4.43 -0.01 -16.03
N GLY A 328 4.45 0.54 -17.24
CA GLY A 328 5.68 0.95 -17.90
C GLY A 328 6.46 2.03 -17.12
N LYS A 329 7.78 1.85 -17.01
CA LYS A 329 8.66 2.69 -16.19
C LYS A 329 9.15 3.99 -16.83
N VAL A 330 8.99 4.13 -18.14
CA VAL A 330 9.52 5.28 -18.88
C VAL A 330 8.44 6.36 -18.91
N LEU A 331 8.80 7.60 -18.55
CA LEU A 331 7.89 8.73 -18.61
C LEU A 331 8.15 9.57 -19.87
N GLU A 332 7.16 9.67 -20.75
CA GLU A 332 7.14 10.59 -21.88
C GLU A 332 6.28 11.81 -21.53
N ARG A 333 6.91 12.93 -21.17
CA ARG A 333 6.20 14.14 -20.71
C ARG A 333 5.22 13.86 -19.56
N GLY A 334 5.58 12.93 -18.67
CA GLY A 334 4.76 12.50 -17.53
C GLY A 334 3.80 11.33 -17.83
N ALA A 335 3.64 10.92 -19.09
CA ALA A 335 2.84 9.77 -19.49
C ALA A 335 3.66 8.46 -19.42
N PRO A 336 3.21 7.42 -18.67
CA PRO A 336 3.93 6.15 -18.61
C PRO A 336 4.00 5.40 -19.95
N ARG A 337 5.11 4.70 -20.15
CA ARG A 337 5.47 3.90 -21.33
C ARG A 337 6.42 2.77 -20.93
N PHE A 338 6.48 1.72 -21.73
CA PHE A 338 7.40 0.61 -21.49
C PHE A 338 8.83 0.89 -21.97
N PHE A 339 8.99 1.75 -22.97
CA PHE A 339 10.30 2.13 -23.52
C PHE A 339 10.24 3.52 -24.18
N ARG A 340 11.43 4.13 -24.31
CA ARG A 340 11.64 5.47 -24.85
C ARG A 340 11.52 5.49 -26.37
N ARG A 341 11.05 6.62 -26.90
CA ARG A 341 11.12 6.94 -28.33
C ARG A 341 11.81 8.28 -28.53
N LEU A 342 12.47 8.45 -29.67
CA LEU A 342 13.14 9.69 -30.08
C LEU A 342 12.15 10.66 -30.76
N ALA A 343 11.20 10.10 -31.50
CA ALA A 343 10.10 10.80 -32.14
C ALA A 343 8.92 9.83 -32.30
N GLU A 344 7.76 10.33 -32.73
CA GLU A 344 6.65 9.45 -33.11
C GLU A 344 7.07 8.48 -34.22
N GLY A 345 6.83 7.18 -34.01
CA GLY A 345 7.29 6.12 -34.92
C GLY A 345 8.80 5.86 -34.93
N VAL A 346 9.62 6.61 -34.18
CA VAL A 346 11.08 6.44 -34.11
C VAL A 346 11.51 6.06 -32.71
N PHE A 347 11.77 4.78 -32.50
CA PHE A 347 12.08 4.22 -31.18
C PHE A 347 13.56 4.33 -30.82
N ASP A 348 13.83 4.48 -29.51
CA ASP A 348 15.17 4.30 -28.98
C ASP A 348 15.45 2.80 -28.86
N GLN A 349 16.27 2.28 -29.77
CA GLN A 349 16.55 0.85 -29.89
C GLN A 349 17.34 0.29 -28.70
N GLU A 350 18.20 1.10 -28.09
CA GLU A 350 18.99 0.68 -26.92
C GLU A 350 18.09 0.55 -25.68
N ASP A 351 17.25 1.58 -25.43
CA ASP A 351 16.28 1.49 -24.33
C ASP A 351 15.25 0.40 -24.59
N LEU A 352 14.72 0.24 -25.81
CA LEU A 352 13.82 -0.86 -26.15
C LEU A 352 14.43 -2.23 -25.81
N ALA A 353 15.67 -2.49 -26.21
CA ALA A 353 16.34 -3.76 -25.91
C ALA A 353 16.50 -3.95 -24.40
N LYS A 354 16.98 -2.92 -23.69
CA LYS A 354 17.13 -2.94 -22.23
C LYS A 354 15.81 -3.21 -21.50
N ARG A 355 14.73 -2.51 -21.86
CA ARG A 355 13.41 -2.66 -21.24
C ARG A 355 12.74 -3.99 -21.57
N THR A 356 13.06 -4.56 -22.73
CA THR A 356 12.61 -5.92 -23.07
C THR A 356 13.22 -6.96 -22.12
N GLU A 357 14.53 -6.88 -21.85
CA GLU A 357 15.18 -7.79 -20.90
C GLU A 357 14.70 -7.58 -19.47
N GLU A 358 14.49 -6.32 -19.07
CA GLU A 358 13.92 -5.98 -17.76
C GLU A 358 12.51 -6.57 -17.58
N LEU A 359 11.65 -6.45 -18.59
CA LEU A 359 10.31 -7.03 -18.56
C LEU A 359 10.34 -8.57 -18.59
N ALA A 360 11.28 -9.18 -19.33
CA ALA A 360 11.46 -10.62 -19.34
C ALA A 360 11.86 -11.16 -17.96
N ALA A 361 12.80 -10.50 -17.29
CA ALA A 361 13.20 -10.85 -15.93
C ALA A 361 12.04 -10.71 -14.94
N PHE A 362 11.23 -9.66 -15.08
CA PHE A 362 10.00 -9.50 -14.29
C PHE A 362 9.03 -10.66 -14.49
N ILE A 363 8.78 -11.10 -15.73
CA ILE A 363 7.86 -12.21 -16.03
C ILE A 363 8.34 -13.51 -15.38
N GLU A 364 9.64 -13.82 -15.48
CA GLU A 364 10.21 -15.03 -14.86
C GLU A 364 10.12 -15.01 -13.34
N ALA A 365 10.36 -13.84 -12.74
CA ALA A 365 10.27 -13.65 -11.31
C ALA A 365 8.81 -13.71 -10.84
N ALA A 366 7.88 -13.07 -11.54
CA ALA A 366 6.44 -13.14 -11.29
C ALA A 366 5.91 -14.56 -11.42
N ALA A 367 6.36 -15.32 -12.42
CA ALA A 367 5.98 -16.72 -12.58
C ALA A 367 6.38 -17.57 -11.37
N SER A 368 7.54 -17.28 -10.79
CA SER A 368 8.02 -18.00 -9.61
C SER A 368 7.28 -17.55 -8.34
N THR A 369 7.11 -16.25 -8.15
CA THR A 369 6.45 -15.64 -6.97
C THR A 369 4.97 -16.01 -6.89
N TYR A 370 4.26 -15.96 -8.01
CA TYR A 370 2.82 -16.22 -8.07
C TYR A 370 2.48 -17.66 -8.48
N SER A 371 3.48 -18.53 -8.61
CA SER A 371 3.32 -19.92 -9.05
C SER A 371 2.54 -20.03 -10.38
N LEU A 372 2.87 -19.16 -11.34
CA LEU A 372 2.22 -19.16 -12.66
C LEU A 372 2.70 -20.34 -13.49
N GLU A 373 1.81 -20.92 -14.28
CA GLU A 373 2.20 -21.87 -15.32
C GLU A 373 2.96 -21.11 -16.42
N ARG A 374 4.29 -21.33 -16.49
CA ARG A 374 5.15 -20.61 -17.45
C ARG A 374 4.71 -20.81 -18.90
N ASP A 375 4.31 -22.03 -19.25
CA ASP A 375 3.80 -22.36 -20.58
C ASP A 375 2.35 -21.85 -20.80
N GLY A 376 1.73 -21.25 -19.79
CA GLY A 376 0.38 -20.69 -19.81
C GLY A 376 0.33 -19.17 -20.00
N ILE A 377 1.46 -18.49 -20.20
CA ILE A 377 1.47 -17.01 -20.29
C ILE A 377 1.14 -16.54 -21.71
N VAL A 378 0.10 -15.72 -21.82
CA VAL A 378 -0.34 -15.07 -23.07
C VAL A 378 -0.22 -13.57 -22.91
N VAL A 379 0.55 -12.91 -23.78
CA VAL A 379 0.68 -11.44 -23.73
C VAL A 379 -0.46 -10.75 -24.47
N VAL A 380 -1.00 -9.70 -23.89
CA VAL A 380 -2.01 -8.82 -24.50
C VAL A 380 -1.46 -7.39 -24.43
N GLY A 381 -1.10 -6.82 -25.57
CA GLY A 381 -0.50 -5.49 -25.64
C GLY A 381 -1.33 -4.51 -26.46
N PHE A 382 -1.37 -3.25 -26.03
CA PHE A 382 -1.97 -2.15 -26.80
C PHE A 382 -0.93 -1.10 -27.18
N SER A 383 -0.84 -0.77 -28.48
CA SER A 383 0.05 0.25 -29.04
C SER A 383 1.51 0.09 -28.56
N ASN A 384 1.99 0.95 -27.65
CA ASN A 384 3.32 0.81 -27.06
C ASN A 384 3.54 -0.53 -26.36
N GLY A 385 2.55 -1.03 -25.62
CA GLY A 385 2.58 -2.35 -24.99
C GLY A 385 2.63 -3.49 -26.01
N ALA A 386 1.95 -3.35 -27.15
CA ALA A 386 2.02 -4.33 -28.24
C ALA A 386 3.43 -4.38 -28.89
N ASN A 387 4.11 -3.25 -28.98
CA ASN A 387 5.45 -3.16 -29.54
C ASN A 387 6.50 -3.82 -28.62
N ILE A 388 6.42 -3.61 -27.30
CA ILE A 388 7.33 -4.31 -26.37
C ILE A 388 6.98 -5.80 -26.24
N ALA A 389 5.70 -6.17 -26.32
CA ALA A 389 5.27 -7.57 -26.42
C ALA A 389 5.92 -8.26 -27.63
N THR A 390 5.92 -7.59 -28.78
CA THR A 390 6.60 -8.06 -29.99
C THR A 390 8.10 -8.20 -29.76
N SER A 391 8.72 -7.23 -29.08
CA SER A 391 10.15 -7.30 -28.75
C SER A 391 10.48 -8.48 -27.84
N LEU A 392 9.62 -8.80 -26.86
CA LEU A 392 9.75 -10.00 -26.02
C LEU A 392 9.70 -11.28 -26.85
N LEU A 393 8.72 -11.41 -27.76
CA LEU A 393 8.62 -12.57 -28.65
C LEU A 393 9.93 -12.76 -29.44
N LEU A 394 10.48 -11.67 -30.00
CA LEU A 394 11.64 -11.76 -30.87
C LEU A 394 12.96 -11.98 -30.11
N ARG A 395 13.12 -11.39 -28.91
CA ARG A 395 14.38 -11.47 -28.14
C ARG A 395 14.41 -12.65 -27.18
N ARG A 396 13.26 -13.09 -26.68
CA ARG A 396 13.12 -14.15 -25.67
C ARG A 396 12.11 -15.23 -26.13
N PRO A 397 12.39 -15.92 -27.26
CA PRO A 397 11.50 -16.96 -27.76
C PRO A 397 11.29 -18.06 -26.71
N GLY A 398 10.04 -18.50 -26.56
CA GLY A 398 9.62 -19.50 -25.56
C GLY A 398 9.16 -18.92 -24.22
N LEU A 399 9.32 -17.61 -23.97
CA LEU A 399 8.83 -16.98 -22.74
C LEU A 399 7.30 -16.81 -22.73
N LEU A 400 6.69 -16.69 -23.91
CA LEU A 400 5.26 -16.42 -24.11
C LEU A 400 4.68 -17.49 -25.03
N ARG A 401 3.56 -18.09 -24.65
CA ARG A 401 2.85 -19.10 -25.46
C ARG A 401 2.13 -18.48 -26.66
N ALA A 402 1.54 -17.30 -26.46
CA ALA A 402 0.77 -16.61 -27.49
C ALA A 402 0.76 -15.10 -27.24
N ALA A 403 0.33 -14.35 -28.25
CA ALA A 403 0.21 -12.90 -28.18
C ALA A 403 -1.06 -12.36 -28.84
N VAL A 404 -1.66 -11.35 -28.23
CA VAL A 404 -2.75 -10.52 -28.76
C VAL A 404 -2.22 -9.09 -28.84
N LEU A 405 -2.05 -8.58 -30.05
CA LEU A 405 -1.37 -7.30 -30.32
C LEU A 405 -2.36 -6.31 -30.94
N PHE A 406 -2.76 -5.29 -30.19
CA PHE A 406 -3.66 -4.23 -30.66
C PHE A 406 -2.90 -3.00 -31.09
N SER A 407 -3.16 -2.51 -32.31
CA SER A 407 -2.45 -1.41 -32.98
C SER A 407 -0.90 -1.50 -32.85
N PRO A 408 -0.27 -2.65 -33.14
CA PRO A 408 1.18 -2.78 -33.09
C PRO A 408 1.84 -2.15 -34.32
N MET A 409 3.11 -1.81 -34.20
CA MET A 409 4.00 -1.49 -35.32
C MET A 409 5.33 -2.24 -35.15
N VAL A 410 6.18 -2.25 -36.17
CA VAL A 410 7.48 -2.94 -36.09
C VAL A 410 8.35 -2.24 -35.03
N PRO A 411 8.71 -2.89 -33.91
CA PRO A 411 9.52 -2.26 -32.87
C PRO A 411 10.99 -2.16 -33.28
N PHE A 412 11.49 -3.19 -33.97
CA PHE A 412 12.82 -3.28 -34.56
C PHE A 412 12.84 -4.44 -35.57
N GLU A 413 13.82 -4.47 -36.46
CA GLU A 413 14.11 -5.62 -37.31
C GLU A 413 15.40 -6.28 -36.81
N PRO A 414 15.38 -7.56 -36.38
CA PRO A 414 16.58 -8.26 -35.95
C PRO A 414 17.46 -8.63 -37.15
N ASP A 415 18.78 -8.71 -36.94
CA ASP A 415 19.72 -9.19 -37.97
C ASP A 415 19.44 -10.65 -38.39
N ALA A 416 18.92 -11.45 -37.46
CA ALA A 416 18.50 -12.83 -37.69
C ALA A 416 17.16 -13.09 -36.97
N LEU A 417 16.21 -13.68 -37.68
CA LEU A 417 14.90 -14.02 -37.12
C LEU A 417 15.01 -15.22 -36.16
N PRO A 418 14.38 -15.16 -34.97
CA PRO A 418 14.29 -16.29 -34.06
C PRO A 418 13.30 -17.33 -34.59
N ARG A 419 13.25 -18.50 -33.94
CA ARG A 419 12.18 -19.48 -34.16
C ARG A 419 11.07 -19.30 -33.14
N LEU A 420 9.84 -19.19 -33.63
CA LEU A 420 8.60 -19.01 -32.88
C LEU A 420 7.59 -20.13 -33.18
N ASP A 421 8.10 -21.32 -33.54
CA ASP A 421 7.28 -22.49 -33.82
C ASP A 421 6.33 -22.79 -32.66
N GLY A 422 5.02 -22.87 -32.93
CA GLY A 422 3.99 -23.14 -31.92
C GLY A 422 3.46 -21.90 -31.19
N THR A 423 3.99 -20.70 -31.47
CA THR A 423 3.46 -19.44 -30.93
C THR A 423 2.31 -18.93 -31.80
N ALA A 424 1.13 -18.75 -31.21
CA ALA A 424 -0.01 -18.12 -31.88
C ALA A 424 -0.03 -16.61 -31.65
N VAL A 425 -0.23 -15.81 -32.70
CA VAL A 425 -0.29 -14.36 -32.63
C VAL A 425 -1.53 -13.83 -33.33
N PHE A 426 -2.35 -13.10 -32.59
CA PHE A 426 -3.42 -12.27 -33.14
C PHE A 426 -2.97 -10.82 -33.22
N ILE A 427 -3.22 -10.17 -34.37
CA ILE A 427 -2.98 -8.75 -34.58
C ILE A 427 -4.30 -8.08 -34.92
N GLY A 428 -4.77 -7.17 -34.06
CA GLY A 428 -5.91 -6.30 -34.34
C GLY A 428 -5.43 -4.91 -34.73
N ALA A 429 -5.61 -4.51 -35.99
CA ALA A 429 -5.16 -3.21 -36.48
C ALA A 429 -6.20 -2.55 -37.39
N GLY A 430 -6.72 -1.40 -36.94
CA GLY A 430 -7.72 -0.66 -37.70
C GLY A 430 -7.14 -0.02 -38.97
N HIS A 431 -7.84 -0.18 -40.10
CA HIS A 431 -7.45 0.46 -41.38
C HIS A 431 -7.49 2.00 -41.34
N ALA A 432 -8.19 2.56 -40.35
CA ALA A 432 -8.31 4.00 -40.10
C ALA A 432 -7.43 4.49 -38.94
N ASP A 433 -6.47 3.69 -38.46
CA ASP A 433 -5.54 4.10 -37.41
C ASP A 433 -4.70 5.31 -37.89
N PRO A 434 -4.78 6.47 -37.22
CA PRO A 434 -4.09 7.68 -37.66
C PRO A 434 -2.59 7.66 -37.33
N ILE A 435 -2.12 6.70 -36.53
CA ILE A 435 -0.75 6.62 -36.01
C ILE A 435 0.02 5.51 -36.73
N VAL A 436 -0.57 4.33 -36.88
CA VAL A 436 0.11 3.16 -37.45
C VAL A 436 -0.33 2.93 -38.89
N ALA A 437 0.61 3.08 -39.83
CA ALA A 437 0.35 2.78 -41.23
C ALA A 437 0.13 1.26 -41.45
N PRO A 438 -0.84 0.84 -42.29
CA PRO A 438 -1.11 -0.59 -42.58
C PRO A 438 0.13 -1.39 -42.99
N LYS A 439 1.04 -0.78 -43.74
CA LYS A 439 2.31 -1.41 -44.15
C LYS A 439 3.20 -1.85 -42.99
N GLN A 440 3.16 -1.15 -41.85
CA GLN A 440 3.89 -1.55 -40.65
C GLN A 440 3.33 -2.84 -40.05
N VAL A 441 2.00 -2.95 -40.03
CA VAL A 441 1.30 -4.15 -39.55
C VAL A 441 1.57 -5.34 -40.45
N GLU A 442 1.49 -5.15 -41.77
CA GLU A 442 1.81 -6.16 -42.78
C GLU A 442 3.26 -6.65 -42.66
N ARG A 443 4.21 -5.71 -42.50
CA ARG A 443 5.63 -6.03 -42.32
C ARG A 443 5.87 -6.81 -41.03
N LEU A 444 5.25 -6.39 -39.92
CA LEU A 444 5.36 -7.09 -38.65
C LEU A 444 4.80 -8.53 -38.76
N ALA A 445 3.62 -8.69 -39.36
CA ALA A 445 3.02 -10.01 -39.53
C ALA A 445 3.86 -10.92 -40.42
N ALA A 446 4.44 -10.39 -41.51
CA ALA A 446 5.37 -11.13 -42.35
C ALA A 446 6.59 -11.61 -41.55
N MET A 447 7.21 -10.72 -40.77
CA MET A 447 8.36 -11.04 -39.93
C MET A 447 8.07 -12.14 -38.90
N LEU A 448 6.91 -12.10 -38.25
CA LEU A 448 6.49 -13.13 -37.29
C LEU A 448 6.20 -14.48 -37.97
N ARG A 449 5.59 -14.48 -39.16
CA ARG A 449 5.37 -15.70 -39.97
C ARG A 449 6.68 -16.30 -40.47
N GLU A 450 7.61 -15.46 -40.94
CA GLU A 450 8.95 -15.88 -41.36
C GLU A 450 9.74 -16.50 -40.18
N SER A 451 9.43 -16.07 -38.95
CA SER A 451 9.95 -16.66 -37.70
C SER A 451 9.24 -17.95 -37.29
N GLY A 452 8.19 -18.40 -37.99
CA GLY A 452 7.46 -19.65 -37.72
C GLY A 452 6.20 -19.53 -36.85
N ALA A 453 5.79 -18.31 -36.45
CA ALA A 453 4.57 -18.12 -35.68
C ALA A 453 3.29 -18.27 -36.53
N ASP A 454 2.20 -18.72 -35.92
CA ASP A 454 0.86 -18.73 -36.54
C ASP A 454 0.19 -17.36 -36.34
N VAL A 455 0.11 -16.56 -37.41
CA VAL A 455 -0.30 -15.15 -37.32
C VAL A 455 -1.64 -14.90 -38.02
N THR A 456 -2.63 -14.45 -37.25
CA THR A 456 -3.93 -13.95 -37.73
C THR A 456 -3.98 -12.42 -37.62
N ILE A 457 -4.48 -11.74 -38.65
CA ILE A 457 -4.64 -10.28 -38.68
C ILE A 457 -6.12 -9.95 -38.86
N HIS A 458 -6.63 -8.96 -38.11
CA HIS A 458 -7.97 -8.41 -38.24
C HIS A 458 -7.97 -6.90 -38.39
#